data_AF-A6QY68-F1
#
_entry.id   AF-A6QY68-F1
#
_cell.length_a   1.000
_cell.length_b   1.000
_cell.length_c   1.000
_cell.angle_alpha   90.00
_cell.angle_beta   90.00
_cell.angle_gamma   90.00
#
_symmetry.space_group_name_H-M   'P 1'
#
loop_
_entity.id
_entity.type
_entity.pdbx_description
1 polymer ?
#
loop_
_entity_poly.entity_id
_entity_poly.type
_entity_poly.pdbx_seq_one_letter_code
_entity_poly.pdbx_strand_id
1 'polypeptide(L)' 'MPWPPYSPDLNLIENLWSIMKREIYKIQPELEFADNTVALFIETVKEAWNSIDEIAAGSAVARLRPLAPPQPNECAS' A
#
# COMPACT_ATOMS: atom_id res chain seq x y z
N MET A 1 0.15 -22.03 -8.78
CA MET A 1 0.50 -22.09 -7.34
C MET A 1 -0.64 -21.41 -6.58
N PRO A 2 -1.37 -22.10 -5.70
CA PRO A 2 -2.42 -21.46 -4.91
C PRO A 2 -1.78 -20.50 -3.89
N TRP A 3 -2.41 -19.36 -3.68
CA TRP A 3 -1.95 -18.35 -2.73
C TRP A 3 -2.04 -18.88 -1.29
N PRO A 4 -1.03 -18.61 -0.43
CA PRO A 4 -1.10 -19.01 0.97
C PRO A 4 -2.22 -18.26 1.71
N PRO A 5 -3.03 -18.95 2.53
CA PRO A 5 -4.06 -18.29 3.32
C PRO A 5 -3.44 -17.36 4.36
N TYR A 6 -4.11 -16.24 4.66
CA TYR A 6 -3.69 -15.25 5.67
C TYR A 6 -2.32 -14.59 5.40
N SER A 7 -1.99 -14.29 4.15
CA SER A 7 -0.80 -13.51 3.81
C SER A 7 -1.17 -12.06 3.41
N PRO A 8 -1.46 -11.16 4.38
CA PRO A 8 -1.79 -9.77 4.12
C PRO A 8 -0.64 -9.03 3.42
N ASP A 9 0.60 -9.41 3.69
CA ASP A 9 1.83 -8.88 3.09
C ASP A 9 1.85 -9.12 1.57
N LEU A 10 1.25 -10.23 1.14
CA LEU A 10 1.12 -10.58 -0.26
C LEU A 10 -0.17 -9.97 -0.88
N ASN A 11 -1.12 -9.49 -0.07
CA ASN A 11 -2.37 -8.95 -0.57
C ASN A 11 -2.15 -7.54 -1.17
N LEU A 12 -2.28 -7.45 -2.50
CA LEU A 12 -2.10 -6.20 -3.25
C LEU A 12 -2.98 -5.06 -2.74
N ILE A 13 -4.22 -5.37 -2.35
CA ILE A 13 -5.16 -4.33 -1.90
C ILE A 13 -4.77 -3.74 -0.56
N GLU A 14 -4.23 -4.54 0.37
CA GLU A 14 -3.76 -4.06 1.68
C GLU A 14 -2.52 -3.18 1.54
N ASN A 15 -1.60 -3.59 0.66
CA ASN A 15 -0.44 -2.77 0.31
C ASN A 15 -0.86 -1.42 -0.28
N LEU A 16 -1.83 -1.41 -1.20
CA LEU A 16 -2.37 -0.19 -1.79
C LEU A 16 -3.07 0.69 -0.74
N TRP A 17 -3.88 0.10 0.13
CA TRP A 17 -4.53 0.83 1.23
C TRP A 17 -3.53 1.44 2.21
N SER A 18 -2.37 0.83 2.43
CA SER A 18 -1.31 1.43 3.26
C SER A 18 -0.79 2.74 2.67
N ILE A 19 -0.61 2.79 1.34
CA ILE A 19 -0.18 3.99 0.62
C ILE A 19 -1.30 5.03 0.64
N MET A 20 -2.52 4.62 0.28
CA MET A 20 -3.68 5.52 0.25
C MET A 20 -3.95 6.17 1.62
N LYS A 21 -3.91 5.41 2.72
CA LYS A 21 -4.08 5.96 4.07
C LYS A 21 -3.06 7.07 4.33
N ARG A 22 -1.80 6.85 3.96
CA ARG A 22 -0.74 7.86 4.14
C ARG A 22 -1.04 9.15 3.36
N GLU A 23 -1.54 9.05 2.14
CA GLU A 23 -1.87 10.24 1.34
C GLU A 23 -3.15 10.93 1.84
N ILE A 24 -4.17 10.18 2.27
CA ILE A 24 -5.38 10.72 2.91
C ILE A 24 -5.03 11.53 4.15
N TYR A 25 -4.14 11.02 5.02
CA TYR A 25 -3.69 11.75 6.22
C TYR A 25 -2.92 13.03 5.90
N LYS A 26 -2.25 13.11 4.75
CA LYS A 26 -1.58 14.36 4.32
C LYS A 26 -2.58 15.39 3.80
N ILE A 27 -3.62 14.96 3.08
CA ILE A 27 -4.61 15.85 2.47
C ILE A 27 -5.56 16.39 3.55
N GLN A 28 -6.10 15.50 4.39
CA GLN A 28 -7.10 15.87 5.39
C GLN A 28 -6.77 15.21 6.75
N PRO A 29 -5.81 15.76 7.52
CA PRO A 29 -5.41 15.20 8.81
C PRO A 29 -6.55 15.21 9.86
N GLU A 30 -7.49 16.15 9.74
CA GLU A 30 -8.64 16.25 10.66
C GLU A 30 -9.70 15.18 10.41
N LEU A 31 -9.58 14.39 9.33
CA LEU A 31 -10.57 13.41 8.93
C LEU A 31 -10.70 12.24 9.93
N GLU A 32 -9.68 12.01 10.75
CA GLU A 32 -9.70 11.06 11.87
C GLU A 32 -10.66 11.49 12.99
N PHE A 33 -10.90 12.79 13.14
CA PHE A 33 -11.72 13.39 14.19
C PHE A 33 -12.97 14.10 13.64
N ALA A 34 -13.13 14.12 12.32
CA ALA A 34 -14.25 14.80 11.68
C ALA A 34 -15.55 14.05 11.96
N ASP A 35 -16.57 14.80 12.41
CA ASP A 35 -17.91 14.27 12.57
C ASP A 35 -18.52 13.93 11.21
N ASN A 36 -18.38 12.65 10.83
CA ASN A 36 -19.23 11.87 9.94
C ASN A 36 -19.63 12.50 8.60
N THR A 37 -18.71 13.16 7.91
CA THR A 37 -18.91 13.58 6.52
C THR A 37 -18.34 12.53 5.57
N VAL A 38 -19.11 11.45 5.34
CA VAL A 38 -18.79 10.41 4.35
C VAL A 38 -18.48 11.02 2.98
N ALA A 39 -19.16 12.10 2.60
CA ALA A 39 -18.89 12.83 1.36
C ALA A 39 -17.47 13.41 1.32
N LEU A 40 -17.00 14.02 2.42
CA LEU A 40 -15.65 14.55 2.54
C LEU A 40 -14.63 13.41 2.41
N PHE A 41 -14.86 12.29 3.10
CA PHE A 41 -14.00 11.11 2.98
C PHE A 41 -13.92 10.59 1.55
N ILE A 42 -15.04 10.47 0.85
CA ILE A 42 -15.05 10.01 -0.55
C ILE A 42 -14.22 10.94 -1.43
N GLU A 43 -14.36 12.25 -1.29
CA GLU A 43 -13.59 13.21 -2.11
C GLU A 43 -12.10 13.15 -1.77
N THR A 44 -11.72 13.10 -0.49
CA THR A 44 -10.33 12.95 -0.06
C THR A 44 -9.71 11.65 -0.58
N VAL A 45 -10.46 10.54 -0.59
CA VAL A 45 -9.99 9.25 -1.13
C VAL A 45 -9.73 9.34 -2.62
N LYS A 46 -10.60 10.01 -3.40
CA LYS A 46 -10.39 10.23 -4.84
C LYS A 46 -9.16 11.10 -5.10
N GLU A 47 -8.99 12.16 -4.32
CA GLU A 47 -7.82 13.04 -4.44
C GLU A 47 -6.52 12.29 -4.10
N ALA A 48 -6.53 11.53 -3.01
CA ALA A 48 -5.41 10.67 -2.61
C ALA A 48 -5.09 9.61 -3.67
N TRP A 49 -6.10 9.06 -4.34
CA TRP A 49 -5.89 8.11 -5.43
C TRP A 49 -5.18 8.78 -6.62
N ASN A 50 -5.61 9.98 -7.01
CA ASN A 50 -5.05 10.71 -8.13
C ASN A 50 -3.65 11.27 -7.88
N SER A 51 -3.22 11.39 -6.61
CA SER A 51 -1.88 11.85 -6.25
C SER A 51 -0.83 10.72 -6.20
N ILE A 52 -1.25 9.46 -6.31
CA ILE A 52 -0.34 8.32 -6.40
C ILE A 52 0.24 8.26 -7.82
N ASP A 53 1.47 8.73 -8.00
CA ASP A 53 2.22 8.57 -9.25
C ASP A 53 2.37 7.07 -9.63
N GLU A 54 2.43 6.76 -10.93
CA GLU A 54 2.61 5.38 -11.44
C GLU A 54 3.85 4.68 -10.84
N ILE A 55 4.88 5.44 -10.48
CA ILE A 55 6.12 4.93 -9.85
C ILE A 55 5.85 4.42 -8.42
N ALA A 56 4.95 5.07 -7.67
CA ALA A 56 4.56 4.63 -6.33
C ALA A 56 3.69 3.36 -6.37
N ALA A 57 2.83 3.22 -7.39
CA ALA A 57 2.10 1.98 -7.65
C ALA A 57 3.05 0.83 -8.03
N GLY A 58 4.08 1.09 -8.84
CA GLY A 58 5.12 0.11 -9.18
C GLY A 58 5.94 -0.38 -7.98
N SER A 59 6.18 0.47 -6.98
CA SER A 59 6.87 0.11 -5.74
C SER A 59 6.08 -0.90 -4.88
N ALA A 60 4.75 -0.82 -4.86
CA ALA A 60 3.90 -1.81 -4.18
C ALA A 60 4.04 -3.20 -4.85
N VAL A 61 4.09 -3.23 -6.18
CA VAL A 61 4.30 -4.46 -6.96
C VAL A 61 5.72 -5.02 -6.77
N ALA A 62 6.73 -4.15 -6.63
CA ALA A 62 8.12 -4.57 -6.44
C ALA A 62 8.36 -5.35 -5.13
N ARG A 63 7.60 -5.08 -4.07
CA ARG A 63 7.67 -5.81 -2.79
C ARG A 63 7.15 -7.25 -2.87
N LEU A 64 6.34 -7.55 -3.87
CA LEU A 64 5.81 -8.89 -4.14
C LEU A 64 6.71 -9.71 -5.06
N ARG A 65 7.83 -9.14 -5.53
CA ARG A 65 8.85 -9.94 -6.21
C ARG A 65 9.41 -10.92 -5.18
N PRO A 66 9.34 -12.24 -5.43
CA PRO A 66 10.02 -13.20 -4.57
C PRO A 66 11.49 -12.78 -4.43
N LEU A 67 11.99 -12.67 -3.19
CA LEU A 67 13.42 -12.57 -2.95
C LEU A 67 14.05 -13.72 -3.72
N ALA A 68 14.92 -13.39 -4.69
CA ALA A 68 15.66 -14.42 -5.41
C ALA A 68 16.33 -15.33 -4.36
N PRO A 69 16.30 -16.65 -4.54
CA PRO A 69 16.91 -17.56 -3.58
C PRO A 69 18.35 -17.13 -3.32
N PRO A 70 18.81 -17.15 -2.04
CA PRO A 70 20.15 -16.71 -1.69
C PRO A 70 21.17 -17.48 -2.52
N GLN A 71 22.17 -16.76 -3.04
CA GLN A 71 23.21 -17.39 -3.84
C GLN A 71 24.04 -18.32 -2.93
N PRO A 72 24.51 -19.48 -3.42
CA PRO A 72 25.14 -20.51 -2.58
C PRO A 72 26.38 -20.05 -1.81
N ASN A 73 26.92 -18.88 -2.11
CA ASN A 73 28.18 -18.36 -1.57
C ASN A 73 28.02 -17.46 -0.32
N GLU A 74 26.81 -17.17 0.15
CA GLU A 74 26.61 -16.24 1.29
C GLU A 74 26.56 -16.92 2.67
N CYS A 75 26.55 -18.26 2.76
CA CYS A 75 26.56 -18.99 4.04
C CYS A 75 27.96 -19.45 4.51
N ALA A 76 29.02 -19.03 3.83
CA ALA A 76 30.39 -19.43 4.15
C ALA A 76 31.31 -18.20 4.32
N SER A 77 31.18 -17.50 5.43
CA SER A 77 32.21 -16.60 5.99
C SER A 77 32.00 -16.41 7.48
#